data_AF-A0A0H5CH65-F1
#
_entry.id   AF-A0A0H5CH65-F1
#
_cell.length_a   1.000
_cell.length_b   1.000
_cell.length_c   1.000
_cell.angle_alpha   90.00
_cell.angle_beta   90.00
_cell.angle_gamma   90.00
#
_symmetry.space_group_name_H-M   'P 1'
#
loop_
_entity.id
_entity.type
_entity.pdbx_description
1 polymer ?
#
loop_
_entity_poly.entity_id
_entity_poly.type
_entity_poly.pdbx_seq_one_letter_code
_entity_poly.pdbx_strand_id
1 'polypeptide(L)'
;MMDRRHYVKLIETLDPDVDYEKIIRYTALHDFTFDTALSLQMAFYRTYAIPGIAAVLGGSGEIAARPIKRGEDTGLMVFEIIEHGFDHPRSQRVLNAMNAMHSRWDITNDQFLYVLGVFLIPWMRWLRNYGWRQPTATETAAAHRFYAEMGGRMGITDIPATFEAFEQWFDRYESIHLAPNEHGQRLLHASHKLFTNRFPPRLAFLGITFGNALLDDALRHALGVNGPSAPARGLIRLIFKVRARILRWHKAPTNSGFTPDGVTPGYPDGYSLEQLGPPQS
;
A
#
# COMPACT_ATOMS: atom_id res chain seq x y z
N MET A 1 16.76 22.33 -10.30
CA MET A 1 16.73 21.00 -9.63
C MET A 1 16.73 21.20 -8.13
N MET A 2 15.82 20.53 -7.42
CA MET A 2 15.67 20.68 -5.96
C MET A 2 16.68 19.81 -5.18
N ASP A 3 17.13 20.33 -4.03
CA ASP A 3 17.94 19.59 -3.05
C ASP A 3 17.21 18.32 -2.60
N ARG A 4 17.93 17.21 -2.31
CA ARG A 4 17.29 15.94 -1.89
C ARG A 4 16.46 16.11 -0.62
N ARG A 5 16.91 17.02 0.25
CA ARG A 5 16.24 17.32 1.52
C ARG A 5 15.21 18.45 1.41
N HIS A 6 14.82 18.86 0.20
CA HIS A 6 13.87 19.95 0.02
C HIS A 6 12.53 19.68 0.72
N TYR A 7 11.90 18.52 0.45
CA TYR A 7 10.59 18.21 1.03
C TYR A 7 10.64 17.97 2.54
N VAL A 8 11.67 17.30 3.06
CA VAL A 8 11.79 17.12 4.52
C VAL A 8 11.92 18.46 5.26
N LYS A 9 12.69 19.42 4.71
CA LYS A 9 12.79 20.77 5.28
C LYS A 9 11.44 21.50 5.28
N LEU A 10 10.64 21.30 4.23
CA LEU A 10 9.28 21.85 4.16
C LEU A 10 8.35 21.18 5.17
N ILE A 11 8.39 19.84 5.24
CA ILE A 11 7.59 19.05 6.19
C ILE A 11 7.89 19.44 7.64
N GLU A 12 9.16 19.70 7.98
CA GLU A 12 9.57 20.14 9.32
C GLU A 12 8.99 21.51 9.73
N THR A 13 8.44 22.29 8.79
CA THR A 13 7.74 23.55 9.08
C THR A 13 6.21 23.42 9.20
N LEU A 14 5.66 22.22 8.98
CA LEU A 14 4.22 21.96 8.97
C LEU A 14 3.76 21.31 10.27
N ASP A 15 2.49 21.53 10.62
CA ASP A 15 1.85 20.91 11.79
C ASP A 15 1.22 19.56 11.39
N PRO A 16 1.63 18.43 11.99
CA PRO A 16 1.09 17.11 11.63
C PRO A 16 -0.39 16.91 11.96
N ASP A 17 -1.01 17.73 12.82
CA ASP A 17 -2.45 17.62 13.13
C ASP A 17 -3.32 18.43 12.17
N VAL A 18 -2.74 19.44 11.52
CA VAL A 18 -3.44 20.38 10.63
C VAL A 18 -3.08 20.15 9.16
N ASP A 19 -1.80 19.98 8.85
CA ASP A 19 -1.25 19.86 7.48
C ASP A 19 -1.03 18.40 7.05
N TYR A 20 -1.62 17.41 7.74
CA TYR A 20 -1.36 15.99 7.50
C TYR A 20 -1.53 15.57 6.03
N GLU A 21 -2.53 16.09 5.31
CA GLU A 21 -2.73 15.81 3.89
C GLU A 21 -1.56 16.28 3.03
N LYS A 22 -1.04 17.47 3.32
CA LYS A 22 0.09 18.07 2.60
C LYS A 22 1.39 17.33 2.91
N ILE A 23 1.61 17.01 4.18
CA ILE A 23 2.75 16.20 4.61
C ILE A 23 2.74 14.85 3.90
N ILE A 24 1.60 14.16 3.92
CA ILE A 24 1.48 12.85 3.27
C ILE A 24 1.65 12.94 1.76
N ARG A 25 1.14 13.98 1.11
CA ARG A 25 1.40 14.22 -0.32
C ARG A 25 2.90 14.34 -0.60
N TYR A 26 3.63 15.16 0.17
CA TYR A 26 5.08 15.31 -0.01
C TYR A 26 5.85 14.02 0.29
N THR A 27 5.54 13.34 1.38
CA THR A 27 6.18 12.07 1.75
C THR A 27 5.91 11.01 0.69
N ALA A 28 4.63 10.76 0.37
CA ALA A 28 4.18 9.65 -0.46
C ALA A 28 4.47 9.85 -1.94
N LEU A 29 4.22 11.06 -2.47
CA LEU A 29 4.23 11.31 -3.91
C LEU A 29 5.51 11.97 -4.41
N HIS A 30 6.31 12.60 -3.54
CA HIS A 30 7.54 13.27 -3.96
C HIS A 30 8.81 12.63 -3.36
N ASP A 31 8.87 12.46 -2.04
CA ASP A 31 10.13 12.11 -1.39
C ASP A 31 10.42 10.60 -1.43
N PHE A 32 9.35 9.79 -1.34
CA PHE A 32 9.37 8.33 -1.27
C PHE A 32 8.48 7.64 -2.32
N THR A 33 8.20 8.27 -3.47
CA THR A 33 7.31 7.75 -4.53
C THR A 33 7.41 6.25 -4.78
N PHE A 34 8.62 5.77 -5.12
CA PHE A 34 8.86 4.35 -5.41
C PHE A 34 8.59 3.47 -4.18
N ASP A 35 9.03 3.92 -2.99
CA ASP A 35 8.91 3.16 -1.76
C ASP A 35 7.43 3.03 -1.36
N THR A 36 6.65 4.10 -1.50
CA THR A 36 5.20 4.10 -1.28
C THR A 36 4.50 3.15 -2.23
N ALA A 37 4.70 3.29 -3.55
CA ALA A 37 4.05 2.44 -4.54
C ALA A 37 4.37 0.94 -4.33
N LEU A 38 5.63 0.61 -4.09
CA LEU A 38 6.05 -0.77 -3.86
C LEU A 38 5.51 -1.31 -2.53
N SER A 39 5.65 -0.56 -1.43
CA SER A 39 5.25 -1.05 -0.11
C SER A 39 3.75 -1.21 0.03
N LEU A 40 2.93 -0.30 -0.50
CA LEU A 40 1.47 -0.44 -0.50
C LEU A 40 1.03 -1.66 -1.31
N GLN A 41 1.63 -1.88 -2.49
CA GLN A 41 1.35 -3.07 -3.28
C GLN A 41 1.72 -4.35 -2.53
N MET A 42 2.89 -4.39 -1.88
CA MET A 42 3.32 -5.56 -1.11
C MET A 42 2.48 -5.78 0.14
N ALA A 43 2.09 -4.70 0.82
CA ALA A 43 1.31 -4.76 2.04
C ALA A 43 -0.07 -5.37 1.79
N PHE A 44 -0.67 -5.10 0.63
CA PHE A 44 -1.97 -5.65 0.28
C PHE A 44 -2.05 -7.19 0.36
N TYR A 45 -0.94 -7.91 0.11
CA TYR A 45 -0.91 -9.38 0.26
C TYR A 45 -1.12 -9.88 1.69
N ARG A 46 -0.93 -9.03 2.70
CA ARG A 46 -1.27 -9.34 4.10
C ARG A 46 -2.76 -9.65 4.27
N THR A 47 -3.61 -9.06 3.44
CA THR A 47 -5.05 -9.29 3.48
C THR A 47 -5.42 -10.70 3.02
N TYR A 48 -4.60 -11.33 2.17
CA TYR A 48 -4.83 -12.70 1.71
C TYR A 48 -4.58 -13.73 2.82
N ALA A 49 -3.78 -13.36 3.82
CA ALA A 49 -3.42 -14.24 4.93
C ALA A 49 -4.42 -14.20 6.10
N ILE A 50 -5.45 -13.35 6.02
CA ILE A 50 -6.56 -13.31 6.98
C ILE A 50 -7.77 -14.02 6.36
N PRO A 51 -8.21 -15.18 6.88
CA PRO A 51 -9.21 -16.03 6.22
C PRO A 51 -10.52 -15.31 5.87
N GLY A 52 -11.07 -14.50 6.78
CA GLY A 52 -12.31 -13.76 6.53
C GLY A 52 -12.18 -12.73 5.40
N ILE A 53 -11.08 -11.97 5.38
CA ILE A 53 -10.82 -10.98 4.32
C ILE A 53 -10.53 -11.67 2.99
N ALA A 54 -9.76 -12.76 3.01
CA ALA A 54 -9.47 -13.55 1.83
C ALA A 54 -10.74 -14.15 1.20
N ALA A 55 -11.71 -14.56 2.01
CA ALA A 55 -13.00 -15.04 1.52
C ALA A 55 -13.79 -13.95 0.80
N VAL A 56 -13.85 -12.73 1.34
CA VAL A 56 -14.49 -11.56 0.68
C VAL A 56 -13.80 -11.25 -0.65
N LEU A 57 -12.47 -11.15 -0.64
CA LEU A 57 -11.69 -10.85 -1.84
C LEU A 57 -11.83 -11.95 -2.90
N GLY A 58 -11.80 -13.22 -2.48
CA GLY A 58 -12.00 -14.38 -3.36
C GLY A 58 -13.41 -14.46 -3.93
N GLY A 59 -14.42 -14.13 -3.13
CA GLY A 59 -15.84 -14.11 -3.52
C GLY A 59 -16.15 -13.10 -4.63
N SER A 60 -15.41 -11.99 -4.70
CA SER A 60 -15.57 -11.01 -5.78
C SER A 60 -15.16 -11.52 -7.17
N GLY A 61 -14.26 -12.51 -7.25
CA GLY A 61 -13.70 -13.03 -8.51
C GLY A 61 -12.75 -12.08 -9.26
N GLU A 62 -12.75 -10.79 -8.96
CA GLU A 62 -12.00 -9.77 -9.72
C GLU A 62 -10.47 -9.98 -9.68
N ILE A 63 -9.90 -10.40 -8.55
CA ILE A 63 -8.46 -10.66 -8.46
C ILE A 63 -8.07 -11.86 -9.34
N ALA A 64 -8.92 -12.88 -9.46
CA ALA A 64 -8.66 -14.03 -10.32
C ALA A 64 -8.81 -13.66 -11.81
N ALA A 65 -9.84 -12.89 -12.15
CA ALA A 65 -10.16 -12.52 -13.53
C ALA A 65 -9.24 -11.41 -14.07
N ARG A 66 -8.95 -10.39 -13.28
CA ARG A 66 -8.27 -9.14 -13.69
C ARG A 66 -7.25 -8.68 -12.64
N PRO A 67 -6.25 -9.52 -12.27
CA PRO A 67 -5.33 -9.23 -11.17
C PRO A 67 -4.56 -7.91 -11.32
N ILE A 68 -4.22 -7.53 -12.56
CA ILE A 68 -3.51 -6.28 -12.86
C ILE A 68 -4.39 -5.08 -12.53
N LYS A 69 -5.52 -4.95 -13.23
CA LYS A 69 -6.49 -3.88 -13.01
C LYS A 69 -6.92 -3.81 -11.54
N ARG A 70 -7.25 -4.95 -10.93
CA ARG A 70 -7.76 -4.95 -9.55
C ARG A 70 -6.72 -4.47 -8.54
N GLY A 71 -5.44 -4.80 -8.73
CA GLY A 71 -4.35 -4.29 -7.90
C GLY A 71 -4.13 -2.78 -8.11
N GLU A 72 -4.21 -2.32 -9.36
CA GLU A 72 -4.10 -0.90 -9.71
C GLU A 72 -5.27 -0.08 -9.16
N ASP A 73 -6.51 -0.57 -9.25
CA ASP A 73 -7.71 0.13 -8.77
C ASP A 73 -7.58 0.58 -7.31
N THR A 74 -7.15 -0.33 -6.41
CA THR A 74 -6.94 0.03 -5.00
C THR A 74 -5.89 1.13 -4.87
N GLY A 75 -4.76 0.99 -5.58
CA GLY A 75 -3.67 1.96 -5.52
C GLY A 75 -4.09 3.33 -6.04
N LEU A 76 -4.74 3.37 -7.21
CA LEU A 76 -5.24 4.59 -7.83
C LEU A 76 -6.22 5.31 -6.91
N MET A 77 -7.18 4.61 -6.31
CA MET A 77 -8.12 5.21 -5.34
C MET A 77 -7.41 5.86 -4.15
N VAL A 78 -6.42 5.18 -3.55
CA VAL A 78 -5.67 5.74 -2.42
C VAL A 78 -4.82 6.94 -2.86
N PHE A 79 -4.16 6.86 -4.01
CA PHE A 79 -3.33 7.96 -4.53
C PHE A 79 -4.14 9.19 -4.96
N GLU A 80 -5.37 9.01 -5.44
CA GLU A 80 -6.31 10.10 -5.69
C GLU A 80 -6.62 10.89 -4.41
N ILE A 81 -6.82 10.20 -3.30
CA ILE A 81 -7.07 10.85 -2.00
C ILE A 81 -5.80 11.56 -1.50
N ILE A 82 -4.63 10.95 -1.62
CA ILE A 82 -3.35 11.56 -1.23
C ILE A 82 -3.03 12.82 -2.07
N GLU A 83 -3.24 12.75 -3.39
CA GLU A 83 -2.93 13.85 -4.32
C GLU A 83 -3.85 15.05 -4.14
N HIS A 84 -5.11 14.84 -3.77
CA HIS A 84 -6.09 15.93 -3.74
C HIS A 84 -6.52 16.36 -2.33
N GLY A 85 -6.48 15.46 -1.35
CA GLY A 85 -7.04 15.68 -0.02
C GLY A 85 -8.54 15.31 0.06
N PHE A 86 -9.01 14.98 1.24
CA PHE A 86 -10.33 14.38 1.52
C PHE A 86 -11.51 15.26 1.09
N ASP A 87 -11.37 16.58 1.16
CA ASP A 87 -12.46 17.52 0.86
C ASP A 87 -12.51 17.94 -0.61
N HIS A 88 -11.55 17.49 -1.43
CA HIS A 88 -11.59 17.74 -2.86
C HIS A 88 -12.71 16.92 -3.53
N PRO A 89 -13.49 17.47 -4.48
CA PRO A 89 -14.60 16.77 -5.12
C PRO A 89 -14.20 15.43 -5.78
N ARG A 90 -12.98 15.34 -6.30
CA ARG A 90 -12.44 14.12 -6.88
C ARG A 90 -12.25 13.02 -5.82
N SER A 91 -11.67 13.35 -4.67
CA SER A 91 -11.46 12.40 -3.56
C SER A 91 -12.77 12.01 -2.88
N GLN A 92 -13.74 12.92 -2.77
CA GLN A 92 -15.07 12.59 -2.28
C GLN A 92 -15.78 11.57 -3.18
N ARG A 93 -15.67 11.71 -4.51
CA ARG A 93 -16.18 10.69 -5.46
C ARG A 93 -15.53 9.32 -5.23
N VAL A 94 -14.20 9.29 -5.05
CA VAL A 94 -13.46 8.05 -4.75
C VAL A 94 -13.91 7.43 -3.43
N LEU A 95 -14.01 8.22 -2.34
CA LEU A 95 -14.46 7.74 -1.03
C LEU A 95 -15.89 7.18 -1.10
N ASN A 96 -16.80 7.88 -1.78
CA ASN A 96 -18.17 7.42 -1.95
C ASN A 96 -18.24 6.11 -2.74
N ALA A 97 -17.48 6.00 -3.84
CA ALA A 97 -17.38 4.76 -4.61
C ALA A 97 -16.81 3.62 -3.75
N MET A 98 -15.75 3.89 -2.99
CA MET A 98 -15.13 2.93 -2.07
C MET A 98 -16.12 2.44 -1.01
N ASN A 99 -16.83 3.34 -0.34
CA ASN A 99 -17.85 3.00 0.65
C ASN A 99 -19.00 2.19 0.02
N ALA A 100 -19.46 2.57 -1.17
CA ALA A 100 -20.51 1.84 -1.89
C ALA A 100 -20.08 0.41 -2.25
N MET A 101 -18.85 0.21 -2.73
CA MET A 101 -18.32 -1.13 -3.02
C MET A 101 -18.23 -1.99 -1.76
N HIS A 102 -17.72 -1.41 -0.68
CA HIS A 102 -17.54 -2.09 0.59
C HIS A 102 -18.86 -2.46 1.28
N SER A 103 -19.90 -1.62 1.14
CA SER A 103 -21.24 -1.87 1.73
C SER A 103 -21.94 -3.13 1.22
N ARG A 104 -21.47 -3.70 0.10
CA ARG A 104 -22.03 -4.93 -0.50
C ARG A 104 -21.59 -6.21 0.19
N TRP A 105 -20.63 -6.11 1.12
CA TRP A 105 -20.01 -7.24 1.79
C TRP A 105 -20.17 -7.11 3.30
N ASP A 106 -20.38 -8.24 3.97
CA ASP A 106 -20.40 -8.30 5.43
C ASP A 106 -18.96 -8.30 5.97
N ILE A 107 -18.35 -7.11 6.01
CA ILE A 107 -17.00 -6.89 6.52
C ILE A 107 -17.10 -6.34 7.94
N THR A 108 -16.53 -7.09 8.88
CA THR A 108 -16.48 -6.70 10.30
C THR A 108 -15.58 -5.48 10.55
N ASN A 109 -15.82 -4.73 11.62
CA ASN A 109 -15.05 -3.51 11.93
C ASN A 109 -13.55 -3.80 12.11
N ASP A 110 -13.20 -4.89 12.78
CA ASP A 110 -11.81 -5.29 13.00
C ASP A 110 -11.10 -5.68 11.69
N GLN A 111 -11.81 -6.30 10.76
CA GLN A 111 -11.29 -6.54 9.40
C GLN A 111 -11.04 -5.22 8.65
N PHE A 112 -11.98 -4.27 8.71
CA PHE A 112 -11.77 -2.94 8.15
C PHE A 112 -10.57 -2.23 8.77
N LEU A 113 -10.49 -2.22 10.11
CA LEU A 113 -9.42 -1.59 10.86
C LEU A 113 -8.07 -2.23 10.53
N TYR A 114 -8.03 -3.55 10.33
CA TYR A 114 -6.84 -4.25 9.87
C TYR A 114 -6.42 -3.82 8.48
N VAL A 115 -7.35 -3.80 7.51
CA VAL A 115 -7.05 -3.35 6.14
C VAL A 115 -6.59 -1.89 6.11
N LEU A 116 -7.17 -1.03 6.93
CA LEU A 116 -6.69 0.35 7.11
C LEU A 116 -5.23 0.37 7.61
N GLY A 117 -4.92 -0.43 8.62
CA GLY A 117 -3.56 -0.61 9.15
C GLY A 117 -2.58 -1.18 8.12
N VAL A 118 -3.02 -2.01 7.18
CA VAL A 118 -2.19 -2.55 6.09
C VAL A 118 -1.63 -1.44 5.19
N PHE A 119 -2.34 -0.33 4.99
CA PHE A 119 -1.81 0.81 4.21
C PHE A 119 -0.85 1.69 5.01
N LEU A 120 -0.97 1.74 6.34
CA LEU A 120 -0.16 2.60 7.21
C LEU A 120 1.10 1.89 7.73
N ILE A 121 0.92 0.79 8.46
CA ILE A 121 1.96 0.19 9.30
C ILE A 121 3.10 -0.41 8.45
N PRO A 122 2.83 -1.27 7.45
CA PRO A 122 3.87 -1.79 6.57
C PRO A 122 4.61 -0.71 5.78
N TRP A 123 3.91 0.35 5.34
CA TRP A 123 4.52 1.48 4.64
C TRP A 123 5.52 2.20 5.54
N MET A 124 5.13 2.58 6.75
CA MET A 124 6.04 3.25 7.69
C MET A 124 7.20 2.35 8.13
N ARG A 125 6.98 1.03 8.27
CA ARG A 125 8.05 0.04 8.49
C ARG A 125 8.99 -0.04 7.30
N TRP A 126 8.47 0.01 6.07
CA TRP A 126 9.29 0.03 4.86
C TRP A 126 10.18 1.26 4.81
N LEU A 127 9.61 2.46 5.02
CA LEU A 127 10.37 3.71 4.99
C LEU A 127 11.48 3.72 6.06
N ARG A 128 11.21 3.25 7.29
CA ARG A 128 12.23 3.13 8.35
C ARG A 128 13.43 2.26 7.94
N ASN A 129 13.20 1.21 7.15
CA ASN A 129 14.23 0.22 6.81
C ASN A 129 14.92 0.46 5.45
N TYR A 130 14.17 0.96 4.47
CA TYR A 130 14.56 0.99 3.06
C TYR A 130 14.37 2.36 2.40
N GLY A 131 13.77 3.33 3.10
CA GLY A 131 13.76 4.72 2.68
C GLY A 131 15.17 5.28 2.63
N TRP A 132 15.41 6.22 1.70
CA TRP A 132 16.70 6.91 1.59
C TRP A 132 17.05 7.68 2.87
N ARG A 133 16.03 8.09 3.65
CA ARG A 133 16.08 8.51 5.05
C ARG A 133 14.96 7.83 5.82
N GLN A 134 15.05 7.81 7.15
CA GLN A 134 13.91 7.43 7.98
C GLN A 134 12.81 8.50 7.92
N PRO A 135 11.54 8.11 8.05
CA PRO A 135 10.47 9.07 8.20
C PRO A 135 10.65 9.85 9.52
N THR A 136 10.29 11.12 9.52
CA THR A 136 10.34 11.96 10.72
C THR A 136 9.16 11.66 11.65
N ALA A 137 9.22 12.17 12.88
CA ALA A 137 8.07 12.10 13.80
C ALA A 137 6.85 12.82 13.21
N THR A 138 7.04 13.97 12.56
CA THR A 138 6.00 14.72 11.85
C THR A 138 5.33 13.89 10.75
N GLU A 139 6.12 13.18 9.93
CA GLU A 139 5.56 12.31 8.89
C GLU A 139 4.80 11.12 9.48
N THR A 140 5.29 10.57 10.59
CA THR A 140 4.64 9.43 11.26
C THR A 140 3.31 9.83 11.90
N ALA A 141 3.26 10.98 12.57
CA ALA A 141 2.04 11.54 13.14
C ALA A 141 1.03 11.91 12.04
N ALA A 142 1.48 12.60 10.99
CA ALA A 142 0.63 12.94 9.84
C ALA A 142 0.08 11.69 9.12
N ALA A 143 0.89 10.62 9.00
CA ALA A 143 0.44 9.37 8.41
C ALA A 143 -0.68 8.73 9.25
N HIS A 144 -0.47 8.64 10.56
CA HIS A 144 -1.51 8.15 11.45
C HIS A 144 -2.79 8.99 11.37
N ARG A 145 -2.68 10.32 11.42
CA ARG A 145 -3.81 11.25 11.30
C ARG A 145 -4.56 11.09 9.98
N PHE A 146 -3.84 11.01 8.86
CA PHE A 146 -4.41 10.82 7.52
C PHE A 146 -5.22 9.52 7.43
N TYR A 147 -4.64 8.39 7.87
CA TYR A 147 -5.34 7.10 7.82
C TYR A 147 -6.48 7.03 8.85
N ALA A 148 -6.35 7.68 10.01
CA ALA A 148 -7.45 7.80 10.97
C ALA A 148 -8.64 8.58 10.39
N GLU A 149 -8.38 9.70 9.71
CA GLU A 149 -9.40 10.48 9.00
C GLU A 149 -10.07 9.66 7.89
N MET A 150 -9.27 8.96 7.07
CA MET A 150 -9.81 8.06 6.04
C MET A 150 -10.71 6.98 6.65
N GLY A 151 -10.26 6.34 7.74
CA GLY A 151 -11.03 5.34 8.44
C GLY A 151 -12.35 5.90 9.00
N GLY A 152 -12.31 7.09 9.60
CA GLY A 152 -13.52 7.78 10.08
C GLY A 152 -14.53 8.05 8.96
N ARG A 153 -14.07 8.49 7.78
CA ARG A 153 -14.92 8.71 6.59
C ARG A 153 -15.45 7.41 5.97
N MET A 154 -14.84 6.28 6.30
CA MET A 154 -15.31 4.94 5.93
C MET A 154 -16.19 4.29 7.02
N GLY A 155 -16.43 4.97 8.15
CA GLY A 155 -17.22 4.44 9.26
C GLY A 155 -16.47 3.44 10.15
N ILE A 156 -15.14 3.37 10.05
CA ILE A 156 -14.31 2.50 10.88
C ILE A 156 -14.22 3.10 12.29
N THR A 157 -14.45 2.27 13.29
CA THR A 157 -14.43 2.64 14.72
C THR A 157 -13.24 1.99 15.44
N ASP A 158 -12.97 2.43 16.67
CA ASP A 158 -11.88 1.93 17.52
C ASP A 158 -10.47 2.06 16.91
N ILE A 159 -10.26 3.07 16.05
CA ILE A 159 -8.94 3.40 15.50
C ILE A 159 -8.04 3.86 16.66
N PRO A 160 -6.89 3.18 16.92
CA PRO A 160 -6.03 3.53 18.04
C PRO A 160 -5.51 4.97 17.93
N ALA A 161 -5.42 5.68 19.06
CA ALA A 161 -5.19 7.12 19.11
C ALA A 161 -3.79 7.58 18.67
N THR A 162 -2.80 6.68 18.59
CA THR A 162 -1.44 7.00 18.13
C THR A 162 -0.93 5.94 17.16
N PHE A 163 0.11 6.28 16.40
CA PHE A 163 0.79 5.35 15.52
C PHE A 163 1.29 4.10 16.27
N GLU A 164 1.90 4.27 17.44
CA GLU A 164 2.46 3.18 18.25
C GLU A 164 1.36 2.26 18.78
N ALA A 165 0.24 2.83 19.22
CA ALA A 165 -0.91 2.06 19.66
C ALA A 165 -1.52 1.26 18.50
N PHE A 166 -1.57 1.86 17.29
CA PHE A 166 -2.05 1.18 16.10
C PHE A 166 -1.08 0.09 15.64
N GLU A 167 0.23 0.33 15.71
CA GLU A 167 1.26 -0.67 15.42
C GLU A 167 1.13 -1.89 16.35
N GLN A 168 0.94 -1.69 17.66
CA GLN A 168 0.75 -2.77 18.62
C GLN A 168 -0.56 -3.53 18.40
N TRP A 169 -1.65 -2.83 18.10
CA TRP A 169 -2.93 -3.45 17.76
C TRP A 169 -2.79 -4.30 16.49
N PHE A 170 -2.11 -3.78 15.46
CA PHE A 170 -1.89 -4.46 14.19
C PHE A 170 -1.08 -5.74 14.36
N ASP A 171 0.03 -5.69 15.10
CA ASP A 171 0.86 -6.86 15.38
C ASP A 171 0.11 -7.93 16.17
N ARG A 172 -0.69 -7.51 17.16
CA ARG A 172 -1.56 -8.41 17.92
C ARG A 172 -2.59 -9.07 17.00
N TYR A 173 -3.26 -8.29 16.15
CA TYR A 173 -4.24 -8.80 15.20
C TYR A 173 -3.62 -9.85 14.28
N GLU A 174 -2.45 -9.57 13.69
CA GLU A 174 -1.74 -10.52 12.83
C GLU A 174 -1.36 -11.80 13.58
N SER A 175 -0.82 -11.70 14.80
CA SER A 175 -0.43 -12.88 15.59
C SER A 175 -1.57 -13.83 15.93
N ILE A 176 -2.82 -13.34 15.91
CA ILE A 176 -4.02 -14.13 16.20
C ILE A 176 -4.67 -14.66 14.92
N HIS A 177 -4.71 -13.85 13.86
CA HIS A 177 -5.58 -14.10 12.70
C HIS A 177 -4.85 -14.56 11.43
N LEU A 178 -3.52 -14.42 11.35
CA LEU A 178 -2.77 -14.95 10.20
C LEU A 178 -2.87 -16.48 10.22
N ALA A 179 -3.49 -17.04 9.18
CA ALA A 179 -3.71 -18.47 9.10
C ALA A 179 -3.70 -18.99 7.66
N PRO A 180 -3.22 -20.22 7.44
CA PRO A 180 -3.41 -20.94 6.19
C PRO A 180 -4.87 -20.99 5.78
N ASN A 181 -5.15 -20.57 4.54
CA ASN A 181 -6.48 -20.62 3.97
C ASN A 181 -6.43 -20.72 2.44
N GLU A 182 -7.38 -21.44 1.84
CA GLU A 182 -7.35 -21.72 0.40
C GLU A 182 -7.60 -20.47 -0.47
N HIS A 183 -8.47 -19.56 -0.02
CA HIS A 183 -8.76 -18.33 -0.75
C HIS A 183 -7.50 -17.49 -0.91
N GLY A 184 -6.74 -17.30 0.17
CA GLY A 184 -5.48 -16.56 0.20
C GLY A 184 -4.43 -17.14 -0.73
N GLN A 185 -4.28 -18.47 -0.72
CA GLN A 185 -3.36 -19.17 -1.63
C GLN A 185 -3.74 -18.96 -3.10
N ARG A 186 -5.03 -19.07 -3.44
CA ARG A 186 -5.53 -18.80 -4.80
C ARG A 186 -5.32 -17.34 -5.21
N LEU A 187 -5.60 -16.39 -4.31
CA LEU A 187 -5.41 -14.96 -4.54
C LEU A 187 -3.93 -14.61 -4.76
N LEU A 188 -3.02 -15.17 -3.97
CA LEU A 188 -1.58 -14.99 -4.15
C LEU A 188 -1.12 -15.54 -5.51
N HIS A 189 -1.55 -16.76 -5.84
CA HIS A 189 -1.20 -17.38 -7.12
C HIS A 189 -1.69 -16.55 -8.32
N ALA A 190 -2.94 -16.06 -8.28
CA ALA A 190 -3.47 -15.16 -9.32
C ALA A 190 -2.68 -13.85 -9.42
N SER A 191 -2.18 -13.37 -8.28
CA SER A 191 -1.41 -12.12 -8.18
C SER A 191 0.04 -12.24 -8.63
N HIS A 192 0.60 -13.44 -8.80
CA HIS A 192 1.97 -13.61 -9.31
C HIS A 192 2.21 -12.88 -10.64
N LYS A 193 1.17 -12.76 -11.47
CA LYS A 193 1.22 -12.02 -12.75
C LYS A 193 1.65 -10.56 -12.59
N LEU A 194 1.33 -9.93 -11.46
CA LEU A 194 1.73 -8.55 -11.14
C LEU A 194 3.25 -8.39 -11.04
N PHE A 195 3.94 -9.44 -10.61
CA PHE A 195 5.40 -9.42 -10.49
C PHE A 195 6.10 -9.89 -11.76
N THR A 196 5.58 -10.94 -12.40
CA THR A 196 6.21 -11.52 -13.59
C THR A 196 6.23 -10.55 -14.75
N ASN A 197 5.18 -9.72 -14.91
CA ASN A 197 5.08 -8.77 -16.02
C ASN A 197 6.07 -7.60 -15.95
N ARG A 198 6.75 -7.42 -14.81
CA ARG A 198 7.84 -6.43 -14.67
C ARG A 198 9.17 -6.94 -15.21
N PHE A 199 9.24 -8.22 -15.57
CA PHE A 199 10.44 -8.85 -16.10
C PHE A 199 10.18 -9.33 -17.54
N PRO A 200 11.22 -9.37 -18.39
CA PRO A 200 11.14 -10.06 -19.67
C PRO A 200 10.66 -11.51 -19.49
N PRO A 201 9.96 -12.12 -20.46
CA PRO A 201 9.38 -13.46 -20.30
C PRO A 201 10.36 -14.54 -19.82
N ARG A 202 11.62 -14.49 -20.29
CA ARG A 202 12.69 -15.42 -19.88
C ARG A 202 13.14 -15.28 -18.42
N LEU A 203 12.81 -14.17 -17.77
CA LEU A 203 13.18 -13.82 -16.40
C LEU A 203 11.95 -13.70 -15.49
N ALA A 204 10.76 -14.08 -15.94
CA ALA A 204 9.52 -13.99 -15.17
C ALA A 204 9.61 -14.67 -13.78
N PHE A 205 10.35 -15.78 -13.67
CA PHE A 205 10.59 -16.49 -12.41
C PHE A 205 11.27 -15.62 -11.33
N LEU A 206 12.06 -14.63 -11.73
CA LEU A 206 12.67 -13.68 -10.80
C LEU A 206 11.61 -12.78 -10.17
N GLY A 207 10.52 -12.47 -10.87
CA GLY A 207 9.40 -11.71 -10.33
C GLY A 207 8.73 -12.43 -9.16
N ILE A 208 8.44 -13.73 -9.30
CA ILE A 208 7.85 -14.54 -8.21
C ILE A 208 8.83 -14.65 -7.04
N THR A 209 10.10 -14.91 -7.33
CA THR A 209 11.16 -15.00 -6.31
C THR A 209 11.28 -13.69 -5.52
N PHE A 210 11.24 -12.56 -6.24
CA PHE A 210 11.30 -11.22 -5.66
C PHE A 210 10.08 -10.91 -4.81
N GLY A 211 8.86 -11.17 -5.30
CA GLY A 211 7.62 -10.99 -4.54
C GLY A 211 7.62 -11.80 -3.24
N ASN A 212 7.97 -13.08 -3.31
CA ASN A 212 8.04 -13.96 -2.14
C ASN A 212 9.16 -13.55 -1.16
N ALA A 213 10.25 -12.93 -1.64
CA ALA A 213 11.31 -12.42 -0.77
C ALA A 213 10.86 -11.26 0.11
N LEU A 214 9.89 -10.47 -0.37
CA LEU A 214 9.37 -9.30 0.30
C LEU A 214 8.26 -9.63 1.30
N LEU A 215 7.70 -10.85 1.24
CA LEU A 215 6.83 -11.38 2.28
C LEU A 215 7.65 -11.81 3.51
N ASP A 216 7.22 -11.41 4.70
CA ASP A 216 7.81 -11.92 5.94
C ASP A 216 7.52 -13.41 6.16
N ASP A 217 8.17 -14.00 7.16
CA ASP A 217 8.07 -15.44 7.42
C ASP A 217 6.64 -15.88 7.81
N ALA A 218 5.91 -15.05 8.57
CA ALA A 218 4.54 -15.36 9.00
C ALA A 218 3.58 -15.37 7.79
N LEU A 219 3.66 -14.36 6.93
CA LEU A 219 2.87 -14.31 5.70
C LEU A 219 3.18 -15.46 4.75
N ARG A 220 4.46 -15.81 4.58
CA ARG A 220 4.83 -16.96 3.73
C ARG A 220 4.26 -18.27 4.23
N HIS A 221 4.30 -18.47 5.56
CA HIS A 221 3.71 -19.65 6.18
C HIS A 221 2.18 -19.67 5.97
N ALA A 222 1.49 -18.57 6.27
CA ALA A 222 0.04 -18.46 6.08
C ALA A 222 -0.37 -18.62 4.61
N LEU A 223 0.41 -18.10 3.67
CA LEU A 223 0.10 -18.20 2.24
C LEU A 223 0.65 -19.46 1.58
N GLY A 224 1.27 -20.37 2.34
CA GLY A 224 1.76 -21.66 1.84
C GLY A 224 2.85 -21.54 0.77
N VAL A 225 3.63 -20.45 0.78
CA VAL A 225 4.69 -20.25 -0.22
C VAL A 225 6.08 -20.44 0.37
N ASN A 226 6.91 -21.16 -0.38
CA ASN A 226 8.32 -21.28 -0.06
C ASN A 226 9.00 -19.92 -0.26
N GLY A 227 9.64 -19.43 0.80
CA GLY A 227 10.47 -18.24 0.72
C GLY A 227 11.77 -18.52 -0.04
N PRO A 228 12.37 -17.48 -0.63
CA PRO A 228 13.71 -17.62 -1.18
C PRO A 228 14.71 -17.93 -0.05
N SER A 229 15.85 -18.52 -0.43
CA SER A 229 16.91 -18.87 0.51
C SER A 229 17.34 -17.67 1.37
N ALA A 230 17.81 -17.91 2.60
CA ALA A 230 18.27 -16.84 3.48
C ALA A 230 19.30 -15.89 2.84
N PRO A 231 20.27 -16.37 2.02
CA PRO A 231 21.16 -15.51 1.26
C PRO A 231 20.44 -14.63 0.23
N ALA A 232 19.47 -15.18 -0.52
CA ALA A 232 18.71 -14.40 -1.49
C ALA A 232 17.88 -13.29 -0.83
N ARG A 233 17.28 -13.57 0.34
CA ARG A 233 16.62 -12.54 1.16
C ARG A 233 17.61 -11.47 1.63
N GLY A 234 18.80 -11.88 2.06
CA GLY A 234 19.89 -10.96 2.43
C GLY A 234 20.30 -10.04 1.29
N LEU A 235 20.45 -10.59 0.08
CA LEU A 235 20.78 -9.83 -1.13
C LEU A 235 19.71 -8.81 -1.48
N ILE A 236 18.43 -9.19 -1.47
CA ILE A 236 17.32 -8.27 -1.77
C ILE A 236 17.29 -7.11 -0.77
N ARG A 237 17.43 -7.41 0.53
CA ARG A 237 17.54 -6.36 1.57
C ARG A 237 18.74 -5.45 1.33
N LEU A 238 19.88 -6.01 0.93
CA LEU A 238 21.09 -5.24 0.62
C LEU A 238 20.86 -4.32 -0.58
N ILE A 239 20.21 -4.80 -1.65
CA ILE A 239 19.88 -4.00 -2.84
C ILE A 239 19.06 -2.77 -2.44
N PHE A 240 18.02 -2.93 -1.62
CA PHE A 240 17.22 -1.79 -1.15
C PHE A 240 18.02 -0.84 -0.26
N LYS A 241 18.88 -1.34 0.64
CA LYS A 241 19.74 -0.49 1.46
C LYS A 241 20.80 0.26 0.63
N VAL A 242 21.34 -0.35 -0.42
CA VAL A 242 22.28 0.30 -1.35
C VAL A 242 21.55 1.36 -2.16
N ARG A 243 20.38 1.05 -2.74
CA ARG A 243 19.51 2.02 -3.41
C ARG A 243 19.22 3.21 -2.50
N ALA A 244 18.80 2.95 -1.26
CA ALA A 244 18.50 3.98 -0.28
C ALA A 244 19.69 4.92 -0.04
N ARG A 245 20.91 4.36 0.10
CA ARG A 245 22.13 5.16 0.25
C ARG A 245 22.40 5.99 -1.00
N ILE A 246 22.37 5.39 -2.19
CA ILE A 246 22.59 6.09 -3.47
C ILE A 246 21.63 7.28 -3.58
N LEU A 247 20.34 7.07 -3.31
CA LEU A 247 19.32 8.10 -3.39
C LEU A 247 19.51 9.28 -2.43
N ARG A 248 20.39 9.19 -1.40
CA ARG A 248 20.74 10.33 -0.54
C ARG A 248 21.49 11.43 -1.28
N TRP A 249 22.18 11.08 -2.36
CA TRP A 249 22.98 12.01 -3.15
C TRP A 249 22.30 12.44 -4.45
N HIS A 250 21.16 11.83 -4.80
CA HIS A 250 20.35 12.24 -5.94
C HIS A 250 19.49 13.46 -5.61
N LYS A 251 19.03 14.18 -6.63
CA LYS A 251 18.12 15.32 -6.46
C LYS A 251 16.70 14.84 -6.13
N ALA A 252 15.93 15.68 -5.45
CA ALA A 252 14.52 15.39 -5.21
C ALA A 252 13.72 15.51 -6.52
N PRO A 253 12.71 14.65 -6.74
CA PRO A 253 11.77 14.82 -7.85
C PRO A 253 11.03 16.16 -7.76
N THR A 254 10.90 16.86 -8.87
CA THR A 254 10.10 18.11 -8.93
C THR A 254 8.63 17.84 -9.23
N ASN A 255 8.33 16.75 -9.92
CA ASN A 255 6.97 16.37 -10.30
C ASN A 255 6.39 15.40 -9.27
N SER A 256 5.06 15.42 -9.11
CA SER A 256 4.36 14.38 -8.35
C SER A 256 4.62 13.02 -9.00
N GLY A 257 4.79 12.02 -8.15
CA GLY A 257 4.96 10.63 -8.53
C GLY A 257 3.66 9.94 -8.94
N PHE A 258 2.54 10.66 -8.86
CA PHE A 258 1.24 10.24 -9.31
C PHE A 258 0.70 11.24 -10.33
N THR A 259 -0.03 10.75 -11.32
CA THR A 259 -0.66 11.57 -12.35
C THR A 259 -2.13 11.17 -12.40
N PRO A 260 -3.06 12.02 -11.93
CA PRO A 260 -4.48 11.79 -12.08
C PRO A 260 -4.84 11.52 -13.54
N ASP A 261 -5.75 10.57 -13.77
CA ASP A 261 -6.16 10.11 -15.10
C ASP A 261 -4.99 9.54 -15.96
N GLY A 262 -3.84 9.26 -15.35
CA GLY A 262 -2.62 8.81 -16.03
C GLY A 262 -2.67 7.36 -16.52
N VAL A 263 -1.73 7.04 -17.40
CA VAL A 263 -1.61 5.71 -18.03
C VAL A 263 -0.95 4.70 -17.08
N THR A 264 -1.52 3.51 -17.00
CA THR A 264 -0.96 2.35 -16.28
C THR A 264 -1.11 1.07 -17.11
N PRO A 265 -0.42 -0.03 -16.79
CA PRO A 265 -0.59 -1.30 -17.50
C PRO A 265 -2.04 -1.80 -17.63
N GLY A 266 -2.90 -1.59 -16.64
CA GLY A 266 -4.33 -1.92 -16.72
C GLY A 266 -5.21 -0.81 -17.32
N TYR A 267 -4.65 0.38 -17.55
CA TYR A 267 -5.31 1.55 -18.14
C TYR A 267 -4.41 2.23 -19.19
N PRO A 268 -4.22 1.62 -20.38
CA PRO A 268 -3.28 2.09 -21.40
C PRO A 268 -3.64 3.46 -21.99
N ASP A 269 -4.92 3.84 -21.94
CA ASP A 269 -5.44 5.12 -22.45
C ASP A 269 -5.74 6.13 -21.32
N GLY A 270 -5.28 5.84 -20.10
CA GLY A 270 -5.70 6.54 -18.88
C GLY A 270 -6.95 5.91 -18.26
N TYR A 271 -7.29 6.34 -17.05
CA TYR A 271 -8.48 5.87 -16.32
C TYR A 271 -9.41 7.04 -16.01
N SER A 272 -10.70 6.75 -15.85
CA SER A 272 -11.67 7.61 -15.18
C SER A 272 -12.04 7.02 -13.83
N LEU A 273 -12.52 7.86 -12.89
CA LEU A 273 -12.91 7.39 -11.56
C LEU A 273 -14.01 6.32 -11.61
N GLU A 274 -14.91 6.40 -12.59
CA GLU A 274 -16.03 5.48 -12.78
C GLU A 274 -15.58 4.09 -13.23
N GLN A 275 -14.36 3.97 -13.78
CA GLN A 275 -13.77 2.70 -14.16
C GLN A 275 -13.08 1.99 -13.00
N LEU A 276 -12.79 2.70 -11.90
CA LEU A 276 -12.09 2.13 -10.75
C LEU A 276 -13.05 1.25 -9.94
N GLY A 277 -12.60 0.02 -9.65
CA GLY A 277 -13.41 -0.98 -8.96
C GLY A 277 -14.06 -2.00 -9.91
N PRO A 278 -14.90 -2.91 -9.37
CA PRO A 278 -15.67 -3.84 -10.17
C PRO A 278 -16.75 -3.09 -10.96
N PRO A 279 -17.20 -3.64 -12.11
CA PRO A 279 -18.33 -3.08 -12.85
C PRO A 279 -19.56 -2.91 -11.94
N GLN A 280 -20.26 -1.77 -12.07
CA GLN A 280 -21.52 -1.57 -11.39
C GLN A 280 -22.58 -2.46 -12.07
N SER A 281 -22.98 -3.54 -11.39
CA SER A 281 -24.13 -4.38 -11.73
C SER A 281 -25.45 -3.70 -11.37
#